data_AF-A0A498MZL7-F1
#
_entry.id   AF-A0A498MZL7-F1
#
_cell.length_a   1.000
_cell.length_b   1.000
_cell.length_c   1.000
_cell.angle_alpha   90.00
_cell.angle_beta   90.00
_cell.angle_gamma   90.00
#
_symmetry.space_group_name_H-M   'P 1'
#
loop_
_entity.id
_entity.type
_entity.pdbx_description
1 polymer ?
#
loop_
_entity_poly.entity_id
_entity_poly.type
_entity_poly.pdbx_seq_one_letter_code
_entity_poly.pdbx_strand_id
1 'polypeptide(L)'
;MRRDRLLVAVTLVTLLAADIHFVLLPRLKTWYHLPRGSCACGVTNGSLENGGATSVPWTTSQNFTTVSTERGSKLDRLFGHPLYNIRLPELGPDERLLQEEELMSYYKRKVSRWERMKKYYIEAAAASNITIPDYPVIFDPEASWLHFHLGINRYALYSRDDSSVDRLLHDMQTNTVISADFTQDEKALKGSCDCSQVVKPSGLHLKLALKLQDFGKAMFKPMRQERHEETPENFFYFVDFQRHNAEIAAFHLDRVLDFRRVPPVAGRFINVTGEILYITHNEELRSVFFTSPANNTCFFAKCLYVCKSEYAVCGHPDLLEGSMSAYLPGLSIAPRISIPNPWIRAYSFTGREEWEVNPLYCDNVKKLYPYNSGNRLLNIIDMAIFDFLTGM
;
A
#
# COMPACT_ATOMS: atom_id res chain seq x y z
N MET A 1 50.07 22.35 43.27
CA MET A 1 48.78 22.35 42.52
C MET A 1 48.77 23.10 41.17
N ARG A 2 49.79 23.91 40.79
CA ARG A 2 49.74 24.69 39.53
C ARG A 2 50.52 24.08 38.34
N ARG A 3 51.39 23.10 38.60
CA ARG A 3 52.28 22.48 37.59
C ARG A 3 51.63 21.30 36.85
N ASP A 4 50.82 20.51 37.55
CA ASP A 4 50.14 19.34 36.97
C ASP A 4 49.04 19.71 35.99
N ARG A 5 48.33 20.82 36.23
CA ARG A 5 47.29 21.33 35.31
C ARG A 5 47.87 21.82 33.98
N LEU A 6 49.10 22.33 34.01
CA LEU A 6 49.79 22.80 32.80
C LEU A 6 50.27 21.60 31.96
N LEU A 7 50.74 20.54 32.62
CA LEU A 7 51.13 19.31 31.95
C LEU A 7 49.92 18.63 31.28
N VAL A 8 48.78 18.58 31.97
CA VAL A 8 47.52 18.02 31.45
C VAL A 8 46.96 18.85 30.29
N ALA A 9 47.04 20.18 30.38
CA ALA A 9 46.61 21.05 29.29
C ALA A 9 47.49 20.88 28.04
N VAL A 10 48.81 20.79 28.22
CA VAL A 10 49.75 20.57 27.10
C VAL A 10 49.52 19.19 26.48
N THR A 11 49.33 18.13 27.26
CA THR A 11 49.06 16.80 26.70
C THR A 11 47.73 16.74 25.94
N LEU A 12 46.67 17.34 26.46
CA LEU A 12 45.39 17.44 25.75
C LEU A 12 45.49 18.23 24.45
N VAL A 13 46.23 19.34 24.44
CA VAL A 13 46.45 20.14 23.21
C VAL A 13 47.27 19.36 22.19
N THR A 14 48.29 18.61 22.62
CA THR A 14 49.07 17.77 21.70
C THR A 14 48.26 16.61 21.12
N LEU A 15 47.39 15.99 21.92
CA LEU A 15 46.50 14.92 21.45
C LEU A 15 45.46 15.47 20.46
N LEU A 16 44.86 16.63 20.76
CA LEU A 16 43.91 17.28 19.87
C LEU A 16 44.57 17.70 18.54
N ALA A 17 45.79 18.23 18.60
CA ALA A 17 46.55 18.59 17.40
C ALA A 17 46.89 17.36 16.55
N ALA A 18 47.28 16.25 17.18
CA ALA A 18 47.52 14.99 16.48
C ALA A 18 46.24 14.43 15.83
N ASP A 19 45.10 14.47 16.54
CA ASP A 19 43.82 13.99 16.02
C ASP A 19 43.31 14.86 14.86
N ILE A 20 43.50 16.18 14.95
CA ILE A 20 43.20 17.10 13.84
C ILE A 20 44.07 16.78 12.62
N HIS A 21 45.37 16.57 12.81
CA HIS A 21 46.31 16.46 11.70
C HIS A 21 46.33 15.07 11.04
N PHE A 22 46.13 14.01 11.81
CA PHE A 22 46.21 12.62 11.34
C PHE A 22 44.84 11.96 11.10
N VAL A 23 43.75 12.45 11.72
CA VAL A 23 42.41 11.84 11.58
C VAL A 23 41.44 12.78 10.87
N LEU A 24 41.29 14.03 11.34
CA LEU A 24 40.28 14.95 10.80
C LEU A 24 40.67 15.55 9.46
N LEU A 25 41.91 16.02 9.27
CA LEU A 25 42.37 16.62 8.00
C LEU A 25 42.31 15.64 6.81
N PRO A 26 42.77 14.38 6.95
CA PRO A 26 42.64 13.39 5.88
C PRO A 26 41.18 13.07 5.54
N ARG A 27 40.30 12.98 6.55
CA ARG A 27 38.86 12.77 6.36
C ARG A 27 38.18 13.96 5.68
N LEU A 28 38.58 15.19 6.00
CA LEU A 28 38.14 16.40 5.32
C LEU A 28 38.62 16.45 3.87
N LYS A 29 39.86 16.06 3.58
CA LYS A 29 40.39 15.96 2.21
C LYS A 29 39.64 14.91 1.37
N THR A 30 39.28 13.76 1.95
CA THR A 30 38.40 12.79 1.27
C THR A 30 36.99 13.34 1.03
N TRP A 31 36.51 14.25 1.89
CA TRP A 31 35.20 14.89 1.73
C TRP A 31 35.19 15.97 0.63
N TYR A 32 36.31 16.67 0.42
CA TYR A 32 36.48 17.64 -0.68
C TYR A 32 36.64 17.00 -2.07
N HIS A 33 37.05 15.73 -2.15
CA HIS A 33 37.22 15.00 -3.41
C HIS A 33 36.05 14.08 -3.77
N LEU A 34 34.96 14.07 -2.99
CA LEU A 34 33.72 13.41 -3.36
C LEU A 34 32.83 14.37 -4.17
N PRO A 35 32.29 13.99 -5.34
CA PRO A 35 31.40 14.84 -6.10
C PRO A 35 30.13 15.10 -5.26
N ARG A 36 29.91 16.35 -4.83
CA ARG A 36 28.62 16.78 -4.28
C ARG A 36 27.61 16.82 -5.44
N GLY A 37 27.03 15.68 -5.76
CA GLY A 37 25.81 15.60 -6.57
C GLY A 37 24.63 16.14 -5.78
N SER A 38 24.41 17.45 -5.84
CA SER A 38 23.19 18.09 -5.34
C SER A 38 22.10 17.92 -6.40
N CYS A 39 21.13 17.05 -6.13
CA CYS A 39 19.87 17.02 -6.88
C CYS A 39 19.03 18.24 -6.45
N ALA A 40 18.79 19.17 -7.38
CA ALA A 40 17.82 20.24 -7.21
C ALA A 40 16.67 20.03 -8.20
N CYS A 41 15.45 19.86 -7.68
CA CYS A 41 14.22 19.76 -8.45
C CYS A 41 13.94 21.08 -9.18
N GLY A 42 13.79 21.02 -10.51
CA GLY A 42 13.38 22.16 -11.31
C GLY A 42 11.88 22.43 -11.16
N VAL A 43 11.54 23.58 -10.58
CA VAL A 43 10.20 24.16 -10.64
C VAL A 43 9.95 24.63 -12.07
N THR A 44 9.00 24.00 -12.77
CA THR A 44 8.47 24.54 -14.03
C THR A 44 7.46 25.63 -13.72
N ASN A 45 7.85 26.89 -13.86
CA ASN A 45 6.91 28.01 -13.77
C ASN A 45 6.10 28.13 -15.07
N GLY A 46 4.79 27.90 -14.95
CA GLY A 46 3.80 28.59 -15.76
C GLY A 46 3.82 30.08 -15.41
N SER A 47 3.67 30.90 -16.45
CA SER A 47 3.56 32.36 -16.45
C SER A 47 2.76 32.95 -15.29
N LEU A 48 3.38 33.85 -14.51
CA LEU A 48 2.73 35.05 -13.96
C LEU A 48 3.77 36.09 -13.52
N GLU A 49 3.38 37.35 -13.66
CA GLU A 49 4.20 38.55 -13.81
C GLU A 49 4.84 39.10 -12.52
N ASN A 50 5.89 39.90 -12.74
CA ASN A 50 6.39 41.04 -11.95
C ASN A 50 6.84 40.88 -10.49
N GLY A 51 8.13 41.18 -10.27
CA GLY A 51 8.67 41.57 -8.96
C GLY A 51 10.20 41.42 -8.92
N GLY A 52 10.92 42.53 -9.06
CA GLY A 52 12.34 42.56 -9.39
C GLY A 52 13.34 42.22 -8.28
N ALA A 53 14.55 41.85 -8.70
CA ALA A 53 15.82 42.21 -8.03
C ALA A 53 17.02 41.76 -8.89
N THR A 54 17.71 42.74 -9.47
CA THR A 54 19.16 42.80 -9.79
C THR A 54 19.90 41.52 -10.21
N SER A 55 20.18 41.42 -11.50
CA SER A 55 21.09 40.46 -12.12
C SER A 55 22.57 40.85 -11.88
N VAL A 56 23.37 39.88 -11.43
CA VAL A 56 24.83 39.88 -11.57
C VAL A 56 25.16 38.93 -12.74
N PRO A 57 25.83 39.38 -13.81
CA PRO A 57 26.06 38.53 -14.98
C PRO A 57 27.28 37.64 -14.75
N TRP A 58 27.06 36.33 -14.69
CA TRP A 58 28.14 35.36 -14.80
C TRP A 58 28.24 34.88 -16.24
N THR A 59 29.40 35.16 -16.80
CA THR A 59 29.85 34.94 -18.16
C THR A 59 29.68 33.49 -18.62
N THR A 60 29.07 33.36 -19.78
CA THR A 60 28.86 32.15 -20.57
C THR A 60 30.18 31.63 -21.14
N SER A 61 30.65 30.49 -20.65
CA SER A 61 31.53 29.53 -21.34
C SER A 61 31.79 28.40 -20.31
N GLN A 62 31.64 27.11 -20.54
CA GLN A 62 31.90 26.31 -21.73
C GLN A 62 31.05 25.02 -21.70
N ASN A 63 30.56 24.64 -22.88
CA ASN A 63 30.28 23.29 -23.39
C ASN A 63 30.19 22.12 -22.38
N PHE A 64 28.98 21.79 -21.96
CA PHE A 64 28.59 20.39 -21.67
C PHE A 64 27.30 20.06 -22.40
N THR A 65 27.37 20.11 -23.73
CA THR A 65 26.43 19.39 -24.61
C THR A 65 26.83 17.91 -24.63
N THR A 66 26.54 17.21 -23.54
CA THR A 66 26.25 15.78 -23.59
C THR A 66 24.95 15.56 -22.84
N VAL A 67 23.86 16.09 -23.42
CA VAL A 67 22.55 15.46 -23.27
C VAL A 67 22.78 14.02 -23.70
N SER A 68 22.74 13.07 -22.76
CA SER A 68 22.74 11.66 -23.15
C SER A 68 21.48 11.47 -23.98
N THR A 69 21.70 11.28 -25.27
CA THR A 69 20.73 10.84 -26.26
C THR A 69 20.43 9.34 -26.03
N GLU A 70 20.22 8.95 -24.78
CA GLU A 70 19.77 7.61 -24.46
C GLU A 70 18.30 7.50 -24.85
N ARG A 71 18.06 6.87 -26.00
CA ARG A 71 16.73 6.46 -26.46
C ARG A 71 16.18 5.41 -25.48
N GLY A 72 15.05 5.70 -24.83
CA GLY A 72 14.36 4.76 -23.95
C GLY A 72 13.26 5.43 -23.09
N SER A 73 12.39 4.64 -22.47
CA SER A 73 11.39 5.15 -21.52
C SER A 73 12.08 5.68 -20.26
N LYS A 74 11.50 6.72 -19.63
CA LYS A 74 11.98 7.21 -18.32
C LYS A 74 11.91 6.11 -17.25
N LEU A 75 10.92 5.22 -17.34
CA LEU A 75 10.74 4.13 -16.40
C LEU A 75 11.85 3.08 -16.55
N ASP A 76 12.21 2.73 -17.79
CA ASP A 76 13.31 1.79 -18.07
C ASP A 76 14.63 2.36 -17.55
N ARG A 77 14.85 3.67 -17.73
CA ARG A 77 16.03 4.36 -17.20
C ARG A 77 16.07 4.38 -15.68
N LEU A 78 14.93 4.49 -15.02
CA LEU A 78 14.84 4.41 -13.55
C LEU A 78 15.31 3.03 -13.06
N PHE A 79 14.73 1.96 -13.61
CA PHE A 79 15.07 0.60 -13.19
C PHE A 79 16.44 0.14 -13.69
N GLY A 80 16.98 0.75 -14.74
CA GLY A 80 18.37 0.58 -15.18
C GLY A 80 19.40 1.33 -14.33
N HIS A 81 18.97 2.24 -13.45
CA HIS A 81 19.88 3.04 -12.64
C HIS A 81 20.55 2.19 -11.54
N PRO A 82 21.85 2.37 -11.22
CA PRO A 82 22.57 1.54 -10.23
C PRO A 82 21.92 1.48 -8.84
N LEU A 83 21.23 2.54 -8.41
CA LEU A 83 20.48 2.54 -7.13
C LEU A 83 19.34 1.50 -7.12
N TYR A 84 18.77 1.18 -8.27
CA TYR A 84 17.76 0.14 -8.44
C TYR A 84 18.38 -1.22 -8.78
N ASN A 85 19.70 -1.39 -8.69
CA ASN A 85 20.38 -2.69 -8.84
C ASN A 85 21.03 -3.16 -7.53
N ILE A 86 20.67 -2.52 -6.41
CA ILE A 86 21.07 -2.99 -5.08
C ILE A 86 20.31 -4.30 -4.79
N ARG A 87 21.07 -5.39 -4.58
CA ARG A 87 20.53 -6.72 -4.32
C ARG A 87 20.19 -6.89 -2.85
N LEU A 88 19.15 -7.67 -2.59
CA LEU A 88 18.85 -8.15 -1.24
C LEU A 88 19.92 -9.15 -0.78
N PRO A 89 20.11 -9.33 0.54
CA PRO A 89 20.93 -10.41 1.08
C PRO A 89 20.46 -11.78 0.57
N GLU A 90 21.38 -12.76 0.54
CA GLU A 90 21.00 -14.14 0.24
C GLU A 90 19.98 -14.66 1.24
N LEU A 91 18.85 -15.16 0.73
CA LEU A 91 17.72 -15.56 1.54
C LEU A 91 17.94 -16.93 2.18
N GLY A 92 17.94 -16.98 3.50
CA GLY A 92 17.85 -18.23 4.26
C GLY A 92 16.45 -18.86 4.20
N PRO A 93 16.30 -20.15 4.56
CA PRO A 93 14.99 -20.81 4.66
C PRO A 93 14.02 -20.10 5.62
N ASP A 94 14.54 -19.57 6.74
CA ASP A 94 13.76 -18.87 7.77
C ASP A 94 13.39 -17.42 7.37
N GLU A 95 13.95 -16.91 6.28
CA GLU A 95 13.64 -15.58 5.76
C GLU A 95 12.53 -15.59 4.72
N ARG A 96 12.08 -16.77 4.29
CA ARG A 96 10.89 -16.96 3.47
C ARG A 96 9.68 -17.05 4.37
N LEU A 97 8.58 -16.39 3.98
CA LEU A 97 7.37 -16.41 4.80
C LEU A 97 6.70 -17.79 4.82
N LEU A 98 6.70 -18.49 3.67
CA LEU A 98 5.98 -19.75 3.47
C LEU A 98 6.86 -20.74 2.72
N GLN A 99 6.78 -22.01 3.12
CA GLN A 99 7.35 -23.12 2.39
C GLN A 99 6.36 -23.63 1.33
N GLU A 100 6.87 -24.07 0.18
CA GLU A 100 6.05 -24.47 -0.96
C GLU A 100 5.10 -25.62 -0.63
N GLU A 101 5.61 -26.67 0.02
CA GLU A 101 4.83 -27.86 0.37
C GLU A 101 3.66 -27.52 1.31
N GLU A 102 3.90 -26.66 2.30
CA GLU A 102 2.88 -26.23 3.26
C GLU A 102 1.81 -25.38 2.56
N LEU A 103 2.22 -24.44 1.71
CA LEU A 103 1.32 -23.59 0.94
C LEU A 103 0.41 -24.42 0.03
N MET A 104 1.00 -25.35 -0.71
CA MET A 104 0.28 -26.21 -1.64
C MET A 104 -0.69 -27.14 -0.92
N SER A 105 -0.27 -27.75 0.20
CA SER A 105 -1.14 -28.57 1.04
C SER A 105 -2.33 -27.76 1.58
N TYR A 106 -2.08 -26.53 2.04
CA TYR A 106 -3.10 -25.62 2.53
C TYR A 106 -4.14 -25.26 1.46
N TYR A 107 -3.71 -24.87 0.27
CA TYR A 107 -4.64 -24.47 -0.79
C TYR A 107 -5.37 -25.65 -1.42
N LYS A 108 -4.74 -26.81 -1.59
CA LYS A 108 -5.44 -28.04 -2.00
C LYS A 108 -6.61 -28.35 -1.07
N ARG A 109 -6.39 -28.29 0.26
CA ARG A 109 -7.47 -28.48 1.26
C ARG A 109 -8.58 -27.44 1.11
N LYS A 110 -8.23 -26.18 0.83
CA LYS A 110 -9.22 -25.12 0.62
C LYS A 110 -10.02 -25.28 -0.66
N VAL A 111 -9.39 -25.68 -1.76
CA VAL A 111 -10.05 -25.97 -3.04
C VAL A 111 -11.03 -27.12 -2.84
N SER A 112 -10.60 -28.24 -2.26
CA SER A 112 -11.51 -29.38 -1.99
C SER A 112 -12.65 -29.02 -1.02
N ARG A 113 -12.42 -28.14 -0.05
CA ARG A 113 -13.50 -27.62 0.81
C ARG A 113 -14.48 -26.74 0.01
N TRP A 114 -13.96 -25.91 -0.87
CA TRP A 114 -14.76 -25.04 -1.72
C TRP A 114 -15.64 -25.81 -2.70
N GLU A 115 -15.08 -26.80 -3.40
CA GLU A 115 -15.81 -27.66 -4.32
C GLU A 115 -16.95 -28.40 -3.63
N ARG A 116 -16.70 -28.95 -2.43
CA ARG A 116 -17.76 -29.57 -1.62
C ARG A 116 -18.86 -28.58 -1.25
N MET A 117 -18.49 -27.39 -0.76
CA MET A 117 -19.46 -26.36 -0.39
C MET A 117 -20.29 -25.90 -1.59
N LYS A 118 -19.64 -25.74 -2.75
CA LYS A 118 -20.28 -25.35 -4.00
C LYS A 118 -21.27 -26.41 -4.47
N LYS A 119 -20.90 -27.69 -4.41
CA LYS A 119 -21.79 -28.81 -4.75
C LYS A 119 -23.08 -28.77 -3.93
N TYR A 120 -22.97 -28.64 -2.60
CA TYR A 120 -24.14 -28.51 -1.73
C TYR A 120 -25.02 -27.30 -2.08
N TYR A 121 -24.40 -26.16 -2.41
CA TYR A 121 -25.15 -24.95 -2.76
C TYR A 121 -25.92 -25.12 -4.07
N ILE A 122 -25.29 -25.73 -5.09
CA ILE A 122 -25.93 -26.02 -6.38
C ILE A 122 -27.09 -27.00 -6.18
N GLU A 123 -26.91 -28.06 -5.39
CA GLU A 123 -27.97 -29.03 -5.07
C GLU A 123 -29.14 -28.37 -4.33
N ALA A 124 -28.87 -27.51 -3.34
CA ALA A 124 -29.90 -26.78 -2.61
C ALA A 124 -30.68 -25.79 -3.48
N ALA A 125 -29.99 -25.12 -4.41
CA ALA A 125 -30.63 -24.21 -5.35
C ALA A 125 -31.46 -24.93 -6.39
N ALA A 126 -30.98 -26.07 -6.91
CA ALA A 126 -31.75 -26.93 -7.80
C ALA A 126 -33.03 -27.44 -7.13
N ALA A 127 -32.97 -27.81 -5.84
CA ALA A 127 -34.15 -28.15 -5.05
C ALA A 127 -35.16 -26.99 -4.89
N SER A 128 -34.70 -25.75 -5.05
CA SER A 128 -35.52 -24.53 -4.99
C SER A 128 -35.90 -23.98 -6.38
N ASN A 129 -35.66 -24.74 -7.46
CA ASN A 129 -35.84 -24.32 -8.86
C ASN A 129 -35.02 -23.06 -9.26
N ILE A 130 -33.90 -22.80 -8.59
CA ILE A 130 -32.99 -21.70 -8.89
C ILE A 130 -31.79 -22.26 -9.67
N THR A 131 -31.52 -21.69 -10.85
CA THR A 131 -30.32 -22.01 -11.64
C THR A 131 -29.21 -21.05 -11.25
N ILE A 132 -28.04 -21.59 -10.88
CA ILE A 132 -26.86 -20.79 -10.53
C ILE A 132 -25.79 -21.00 -11.59
N PRO A 133 -25.10 -19.93 -12.01
CA PRO A 133 -23.91 -20.05 -12.87
C PRO A 133 -22.86 -20.98 -12.26
N ASP A 134 -22.51 -22.05 -12.97
CA ASP A 134 -21.47 -23.00 -12.54
C ASP A 134 -20.13 -22.65 -13.19
N TYR A 135 -19.31 -21.84 -12.49
CA TYR A 135 -17.95 -21.55 -12.94
C TYR A 135 -16.93 -22.54 -12.35
N PRO A 136 -16.31 -23.43 -13.14
CA PRO A 136 -15.34 -24.39 -12.62
C PRO A 136 -14.13 -23.66 -12.04
N VAL A 137 -13.64 -24.15 -10.90
CA VAL A 137 -12.37 -23.68 -10.30
C VAL A 137 -11.22 -24.32 -11.05
N ILE A 138 -10.26 -23.51 -11.48
CA ILE A 138 -9.04 -23.99 -12.15
C ILE A 138 -7.88 -23.75 -11.19
N PHE A 139 -7.58 -24.73 -10.34
CA PHE A 139 -6.43 -24.60 -9.44
C PHE A 139 -5.15 -25.03 -10.16
N ASP A 140 -4.38 -24.04 -10.62
CA ASP A 140 -3.06 -24.24 -11.22
C ASP A 140 -1.96 -23.96 -10.19
N PRO A 141 -1.07 -24.92 -9.88
CA PRO A 141 0.11 -24.69 -9.07
C PRO A 141 1.00 -23.53 -9.54
N GLU A 142 0.97 -23.23 -10.85
CA GLU A 142 1.75 -22.14 -11.47
C GLU A 142 1.00 -20.79 -11.50
N ALA A 143 -0.13 -20.67 -10.79
CA ALA A 143 -0.90 -19.44 -10.74
C ALA A 143 -0.07 -18.27 -10.18
N SER A 144 -0.23 -17.09 -10.78
CA SER A 144 0.54 -15.88 -10.45
C SER A 144 0.41 -15.48 -8.97
N TRP A 145 -0.79 -15.63 -8.38
CA TRP A 145 -1.03 -15.30 -6.98
C TRP A 145 -0.35 -16.28 -6.01
N LEU A 146 -0.13 -17.55 -6.41
CA LEU A 146 0.62 -18.52 -5.62
C LEU A 146 2.12 -18.18 -5.63
N HIS A 147 2.67 -17.87 -6.81
CA HIS A 147 4.04 -17.38 -6.95
C HIS A 147 4.27 -16.11 -6.13
N PHE A 148 3.33 -15.17 -6.18
CA PHE A 148 3.35 -13.99 -5.30
C PHE A 148 3.43 -14.38 -3.83
N HIS A 149 2.62 -15.34 -3.34
CA HIS A 149 2.66 -15.78 -1.94
C HIS A 149 3.98 -16.45 -1.56
N LEU A 150 4.58 -17.23 -2.46
CA LEU A 150 5.88 -17.89 -2.25
C LEU A 150 7.05 -16.91 -2.31
N GLY A 151 6.92 -15.81 -3.06
CA GLY A 151 7.94 -14.78 -3.21
C GLY A 151 8.10 -13.88 -1.97
N ILE A 152 7.11 -13.86 -1.07
CA ILE A 152 7.14 -13.03 0.14
C ILE A 152 8.27 -13.49 1.06
N ASN A 153 9.15 -12.54 1.41
CA ASN A 153 10.29 -12.79 2.28
C ASN A 153 10.44 -11.67 3.31
N ARG A 154 11.46 -11.79 4.17
CA ARG A 154 11.75 -10.88 5.26
C ARG A 154 11.93 -9.41 4.84
N TYR A 155 12.39 -9.16 3.62
CA TYR A 155 12.82 -7.84 3.18
C TYR A 155 11.79 -7.14 2.29
N ALA A 156 11.02 -7.89 1.50
CA ALA A 156 10.08 -7.34 0.54
C ALA A 156 8.88 -8.28 0.31
N LEU A 157 7.76 -7.68 -0.09
CA LEU A 157 6.54 -8.40 -0.44
C LEU A 157 6.64 -9.08 -1.82
N TYR A 158 7.45 -8.53 -2.72
CA TYR A 158 7.73 -9.10 -4.04
C TYR A 158 9.13 -8.68 -4.50
N SER A 159 9.72 -9.45 -5.42
CA SER A 159 11.02 -9.10 -6.02
C SER A 159 10.88 -8.12 -7.18
N ARG A 160 11.96 -7.41 -7.48
CA ARG A 160 12.01 -6.47 -8.62
C ARG A 160 11.94 -7.21 -9.97
N ASP A 161 12.61 -8.36 -10.05
CA ASP A 161 12.70 -9.18 -11.25
C ASP A 161 11.56 -10.21 -11.37
N ASP A 162 10.55 -10.10 -10.50
CA ASP A 162 9.46 -11.06 -10.43
C ASP A 162 8.38 -10.80 -11.49
N SER A 163 8.49 -11.51 -12.60
CA SER A 163 7.47 -11.51 -13.66
C SER A 163 6.08 -11.99 -13.21
N SER A 164 5.97 -12.67 -12.05
CA SER A 164 4.68 -13.12 -11.54
C SER A 164 3.81 -11.95 -11.07
N VAL A 165 4.40 -10.83 -10.64
CA VAL A 165 3.65 -9.64 -10.22
C VAL A 165 2.91 -9.02 -11.40
N ASP A 166 3.56 -8.88 -12.55
CA ASP A 166 2.91 -8.32 -13.74
C ASP A 166 1.83 -9.27 -14.29
N ARG A 167 2.05 -10.59 -14.21
CA ARG A 167 1.00 -11.59 -14.51
C ARG A 167 -0.17 -11.48 -13.53
N LEU A 168 0.09 -11.32 -12.24
CA LEU A 168 -0.95 -11.16 -11.22
C LEU A 168 -1.80 -9.89 -11.43
N LEU A 169 -1.17 -8.79 -11.82
CA LEU A 169 -1.88 -7.57 -12.18
C LEU A 169 -2.83 -7.80 -13.36
N HIS A 170 -2.36 -8.51 -14.39
CA HIS A 170 -3.19 -8.87 -15.54
C HIS A 170 -4.34 -9.82 -15.15
N ASP A 171 -4.03 -10.88 -14.39
CA ASP A 171 -5.00 -11.87 -13.92
C ASP A 171 -6.12 -11.22 -13.09
N MET A 172 -5.80 -10.25 -12.24
CA MET A 172 -6.83 -9.50 -11.50
C MET A 172 -7.73 -8.64 -12.40
N GLN A 173 -7.23 -8.17 -13.55
CA GLN A 173 -8.01 -7.42 -14.53
C GLN A 173 -8.94 -8.32 -15.35
N THR A 174 -8.51 -9.53 -15.68
CA THR A 174 -9.18 -10.37 -16.70
C THR A 174 -9.86 -11.61 -16.16
N ASN A 175 -9.38 -12.20 -15.06
CA ASN A 175 -9.89 -13.50 -14.61
C ASN A 175 -11.36 -13.41 -14.19
N THR A 176 -12.14 -14.44 -14.53
CA THR A 176 -13.56 -14.52 -14.17
C THR A 176 -13.73 -14.49 -12.65
N VAL A 177 -14.65 -13.66 -12.15
CA VAL A 177 -15.05 -13.68 -10.74
C VAL A 177 -16.04 -14.82 -10.54
N ILE A 178 -15.72 -15.74 -9.63
CA ILE A 178 -16.52 -16.95 -9.36
C ILE A 178 -17.25 -16.88 -8.02
N SER A 179 -16.91 -15.93 -7.16
CA SER A 179 -17.66 -15.65 -5.93
C SER A 179 -17.35 -14.26 -5.39
N ALA A 180 -18.32 -13.64 -4.73
CA ALA A 180 -18.18 -12.39 -4.00
C ALA A 180 -18.73 -12.53 -2.58
N ASP A 181 -18.06 -11.91 -1.61
CA ASP A 181 -18.49 -11.93 -0.21
C ASP A 181 -17.96 -10.69 0.52
N PHE A 182 -18.47 -10.42 1.73
CA PHE A 182 -17.86 -9.44 2.63
C PHE A 182 -16.47 -9.89 3.07
N THR A 183 -15.64 -8.90 3.38
CA THR A 183 -14.32 -9.15 3.94
C THR A 183 -14.40 -9.73 5.35
N GLN A 184 -13.32 -10.38 5.80
CA GLN A 184 -13.33 -11.08 7.09
C GLN A 184 -13.52 -10.11 8.27
N ASP A 185 -12.95 -8.93 8.17
CA ASP A 185 -13.09 -7.86 9.15
C ASP A 185 -14.50 -7.27 9.16
N GLU A 186 -15.11 -7.01 7.99
CA GLU A 186 -16.53 -6.61 7.94
C GLU A 186 -17.46 -7.67 8.52
N LYS A 187 -17.16 -8.96 8.28
CA LYS A 187 -17.92 -10.06 8.89
C LYS A 187 -17.79 -10.12 10.40
N ALA A 188 -16.63 -9.74 10.95
CA ALA A 188 -16.41 -9.70 12.39
C ALA A 188 -17.20 -8.58 13.09
N LEU A 189 -17.61 -7.56 12.34
CA LEU A 189 -18.36 -6.40 12.84
C LEU A 189 -19.88 -6.61 12.82
N LYS A 190 -20.34 -7.76 12.29
CA LYS A 190 -21.77 -8.11 12.21
C LYS A 190 -22.42 -8.11 13.60
N GLY A 191 -23.36 -7.19 13.80
CA GLY A 191 -24.15 -7.06 15.03
C GLY A 191 -23.64 -6.02 16.04
N SER A 192 -22.47 -5.39 15.78
CA SER A 192 -21.87 -4.39 16.68
C SER A 192 -21.92 -2.96 16.14
N CYS A 193 -22.58 -2.73 14.99
CA CYS A 193 -22.72 -1.39 14.44
C CYS A 193 -23.85 -0.63 15.15
N ASP A 194 -23.46 0.37 15.94
CA ASP A 194 -24.39 1.38 16.43
C ASP A 194 -24.58 2.45 15.35
N CYS A 195 -25.67 2.36 14.58
CA CYS A 195 -26.01 3.36 13.55
C CYS A 195 -26.30 4.76 14.15
N SER A 196 -26.38 4.91 15.49
CA SER A 196 -26.53 6.20 16.17
C SER A 196 -25.20 6.88 16.50
N GLN A 197 -24.09 6.15 16.50
CA GLN A 197 -22.75 6.68 16.72
C GLN A 197 -22.08 7.07 15.40
N VAL A 198 -21.89 8.37 15.20
CA VAL A 198 -21.34 8.98 13.97
C VAL A 198 -19.83 8.73 13.80
N VAL A 199 -19.14 8.27 14.85
CA VAL A 199 -17.67 8.20 14.87
C VAL A 199 -17.18 6.87 14.31
N LYS A 200 -16.54 6.94 13.14
CA LYS A 200 -15.79 5.85 12.50
C LYS A 200 -14.63 5.36 13.41
N PRO A 201 -14.60 4.09 13.88
CA PRO A 201 -13.35 3.36 13.96
C PRO A 201 -12.76 3.36 12.56
N SER A 202 -11.47 3.67 12.48
CA SER A 202 -10.73 3.61 11.23
C SER A 202 -10.82 2.20 10.62
N GLY A 203 -10.94 2.11 9.28
CA GLY A 203 -10.93 0.83 8.53
C GLY A 203 -12.28 0.33 8.00
N LEU A 204 -13.38 1.01 8.30
CA LEU A 204 -14.75 0.66 7.93
C LEU A 204 -15.21 1.35 6.62
N HIS A 205 -14.78 0.82 5.47
CA HIS A 205 -15.17 1.30 4.13
C HIS A 205 -15.72 0.14 3.29
N LEU A 206 -16.64 0.43 2.34
CA LEU A 206 -17.22 -0.61 1.49
C LEU A 206 -16.13 -1.27 0.67
N LYS A 207 -15.93 -2.56 0.91
CA LYS A 207 -14.97 -3.38 0.22
C LYS A 207 -15.50 -4.80 0.14
N LEU A 208 -15.16 -5.53 -0.92
CA LEU A 208 -15.64 -6.89 -1.11
C LEU A 208 -14.46 -7.83 -1.32
N ALA A 209 -14.58 -9.04 -0.83
CA ALA A 209 -13.67 -10.13 -1.13
C ALA A 209 -14.17 -10.85 -2.39
N LEU A 210 -13.48 -10.63 -3.51
CA LEU A 210 -13.76 -11.33 -4.76
C LEU A 210 -12.84 -12.54 -4.91
N LYS A 211 -13.41 -13.67 -5.32
CA LYS A 211 -12.66 -14.88 -5.67
C LYS A 211 -12.63 -15.03 -7.18
N LEU A 212 -11.44 -15.24 -7.71
CA LEU A 212 -11.18 -15.44 -9.12
C LEU A 212 -11.17 -16.94 -9.49
N GLN A 213 -11.32 -17.23 -10.77
CA GLN A 213 -11.44 -18.59 -11.29
C GLN A 213 -10.23 -19.48 -11.00
N ASP A 214 -9.03 -18.88 -10.96
CA ASP A 214 -7.76 -19.49 -10.57
C ASP A 214 -7.62 -19.75 -9.06
N PHE A 215 -8.72 -19.57 -8.31
CA PHE A 215 -8.81 -19.63 -6.85
C PHE A 215 -8.12 -18.48 -6.09
N GLY A 216 -7.52 -17.55 -6.82
CA GLY A 216 -6.98 -16.30 -6.30
C GLY A 216 -8.08 -15.46 -5.65
N LYS A 217 -7.67 -14.54 -4.78
CA LYS A 217 -8.59 -13.58 -4.16
C LYS A 217 -8.07 -12.17 -4.28
N ALA A 218 -8.98 -11.26 -4.54
CA ALA A 218 -8.72 -9.84 -4.61
C ALA A 218 -9.71 -9.07 -3.74
N MET A 219 -9.21 -8.03 -3.10
CA MET A 219 -10.01 -7.03 -2.40
C MET A 219 -10.51 -6.03 -3.43
N PHE A 220 -11.82 -5.94 -3.61
CA PHE A 220 -12.43 -4.94 -4.47
C PHE A 220 -12.83 -3.72 -3.67
N LYS A 221 -12.27 -2.55 -4.00
CA LYS A 221 -12.77 -1.25 -3.52
C LYS A 221 -13.41 -0.50 -4.69
N PRO A 222 -14.72 -0.23 -4.65
CA PRO A 222 -15.43 0.45 -5.73
C PRO A 222 -15.08 1.94 -5.78
N MET A 223 -15.24 2.54 -6.96
CA MET A 223 -15.24 3.98 -7.14
C MET A 223 -16.36 4.62 -6.31
N ARG A 224 -15.99 5.65 -5.55
CA ARG A 224 -16.91 6.44 -4.70
C ARG A 224 -16.95 7.93 -5.04
N GLN A 225 -15.90 8.43 -5.68
CA GLN A 225 -15.72 9.83 -6.01
C GLN A 225 -15.18 9.95 -7.43
N GLU A 226 -15.52 11.06 -8.08
CA GLU A 226 -15.04 11.38 -9.41
C GLU A 226 -13.54 11.71 -9.42
N ARG A 227 -12.88 11.53 -10.57
CA ARG A 227 -11.41 11.72 -10.68
C ARG A 227 -10.95 13.15 -10.38
N HIS A 228 -11.80 14.14 -10.68
CA HIS A 228 -11.51 15.56 -10.53
C HIS A 228 -12.05 16.12 -9.20
N GLU A 229 -12.68 15.29 -8.38
CA GLU A 229 -13.24 15.70 -7.09
C GLU A 229 -12.14 15.74 -6.04
N GLU A 230 -12.02 16.85 -5.32
CA GLU A 230 -11.08 17.00 -4.21
C GLU A 230 -11.81 16.86 -2.88
N THR A 231 -11.11 16.33 -1.87
CA THR A 231 -11.66 16.27 -0.52
C THR A 231 -11.83 17.70 0.01
N PRO A 232 -13.04 18.11 0.42
CA PRO A 232 -13.27 19.48 0.90
C PRO A 232 -12.39 19.82 2.09
N GLU A 233 -11.88 21.06 2.17
CA GLU A 233 -10.99 21.51 3.26
C GLU A 233 -11.59 21.33 4.66
N ASN A 234 -12.92 21.44 4.77
CA ASN A 234 -13.64 21.29 6.03
C ASN A 234 -13.83 19.82 6.46
N PHE A 235 -13.37 18.85 5.68
CA PHE A 235 -13.49 17.43 6.04
C PHE A 235 -12.31 17.02 6.93
N PHE A 236 -12.63 16.44 8.09
CA PHE A 236 -11.62 15.77 8.89
C PHE A 236 -11.11 14.53 8.16
N TYR A 237 -9.82 14.22 8.30
CA TYR A 237 -9.15 13.10 7.64
C TYR A 237 -9.84 11.73 7.86
N PHE A 238 -10.52 11.52 8.99
CA PHE A 238 -11.27 10.29 9.25
C PHE A 238 -12.65 10.24 8.54
N VAL A 239 -13.16 11.37 8.07
CA VAL A 239 -14.43 11.46 7.31
C VAL A 239 -14.20 11.14 5.84
N ASP A 240 -12.98 11.33 5.33
CA ASP A 240 -12.64 11.15 3.92
C ASP A 240 -13.00 9.76 3.37
N PHE A 241 -13.24 9.69 2.06
CA PHE A 241 -13.56 8.46 1.36
C PHE A 241 -12.28 7.74 0.93
N GLN A 242 -12.27 6.42 1.08
CA GLN A 242 -11.27 5.58 0.44
C GLN A 242 -11.59 5.48 -1.06
N ARG A 243 -10.62 5.88 -1.88
CA ARG A 243 -10.72 5.90 -3.34
C ARG A 243 -9.95 4.72 -3.93
N HIS A 244 -10.50 4.10 -4.97
CA HIS A 244 -9.81 3.06 -5.73
C HIS A 244 -8.55 3.57 -6.44
N ASN A 245 -8.57 4.83 -6.90
CA ASN A 245 -7.41 5.49 -7.51
C ASN A 245 -6.20 5.50 -6.56
N ALA A 246 -6.43 5.77 -5.28
CA ALA A 246 -5.38 5.83 -4.27
C ALA A 246 -4.72 4.47 -4.06
N GLU A 247 -5.50 3.38 -4.04
CA GLU A 247 -4.97 2.01 -3.94
C GLU A 247 -4.04 1.65 -5.12
N ILE A 248 -4.47 1.98 -6.34
CA ILE A 248 -3.71 1.68 -7.57
C ILE A 248 -2.43 2.54 -7.61
N ALA A 249 -2.56 3.84 -7.36
CA ALA A 249 -1.43 4.77 -7.39
C ALA A 249 -0.42 4.46 -6.29
N ALA A 250 -0.88 4.12 -5.08
CA ALA A 250 -0.03 3.76 -3.96
C ALA A 250 0.85 2.54 -4.28
N PHE A 251 0.29 1.49 -4.89
CA PHE A 251 1.09 0.34 -5.34
C PHE A 251 2.18 0.73 -6.34
N HIS A 252 1.86 1.53 -7.35
CA HIS A 252 2.85 1.95 -8.34
C HIS A 252 3.90 2.91 -7.76
N LEU A 253 3.52 3.78 -6.83
CA LEU A 253 4.46 4.65 -6.13
C LEU A 253 5.39 3.84 -5.22
N ASP A 254 4.88 2.87 -4.47
CA ASP A 254 5.65 1.94 -3.63
C ASP A 254 6.68 1.18 -4.48
N ARG A 255 6.28 0.75 -5.68
CA ARG A 255 7.15 0.09 -6.66
C ARG A 255 8.22 1.03 -7.22
N VAL A 256 7.87 2.28 -7.54
CA VAL A 256 8.81 3.30 -8.04
C VAL A 256 9.81 3.72 -6.97
N LEU A 257 9.42 3.77 -5.69
CA LEU A 257 10.32 4.05 -4.56
C LEU A 257 11.14 2.83 -4.14
N ASP A 258 10.95 1.67 -4.79
CA ASP A 258 11.58 0.37 -4.50
C ASP A 258 11.32 -0.16 -3.08
N PHE A 259 10.30 0.36 -2.39
CA PHE A 259 9.89 -0.08 -1.05
C PHE A 259 9.33 -1.51 -1.08
N ARG A 260 8.45 -1.81 -2.04
CA ARG A 260 7.86 -3.15 -2.27
C ARG A 260 7.15 -3.70 -1.04
N ARG A 261 6.33 -2.86 -0.39
CA ARG A 261 5.59 -3.16 0.85
C ARG A 261 4.07 -3.17 0.66
N VAL A 262 3.57 -2.70 -0.48
CA VAL A 262 2.14 -2.66 -0.80
C VAL A 262 1.77 -3.85 -1.69
N PRO A 263 0.66 -4.59 -1.43
CA PRO A 263 0.25 -5.69 -2.30
C PRO A 263 -0.04 -5.19 -3.74
N PRO A 264 0.14 -6.03 -4.78
CA PRO A 264 -0.22 -5.66 -6.15
C PRO A 264 -1.68 -5.21 -6.26
N VAL A 265 -1.91 -4.09 -6.96
CA VAL A 265 -3.25 -3.53 -7.19
C VAL A 265 -3.45 -3.19 -8.65
N ALA A 266 -4.58 -3.63 -9.22
CA ALA A 266 -4.97 -3.30 -10.58
C ALA A 266 -6.37 -2.66 -10.62
N GLY A 267 -6.63 -1.78 -11.59
CA GLY A 267 -7.97 -1.26 -11.85
C GLY A 267 -8.80 -2.25 -12.69
N ARG A 268 -10.09 -2.37 -12.41
CA ARG A 268 -11.02 -3.20 -13.20
C ARG A 268 -12.43 -2.61 -13.22
N PHE A 269 -13.09 -2.73 -14.36
CA PHE A 269 -14.54 -2.58 -14.46
C PHE A 269 -15.21 -3.90 -14.09
N ILE A 270 -16.05 -3.87 -13.06
CA ILE A 270 -16.80 -5.03 -12.59
C ILE A 270 -18.25 -4.85 -13.02
N ASN A 271 -18.83 -5.89 -13.64
CA ASN A 271 -20.27 -5.96 -13.82
C ASN A 271 -20.91 -6.35 -12.47
N VAL A 272 -21.41 -5.38 -11.71
CA VAL A 272 -21.90 -5.63 -10.34
C VAL A 272 -23.09 -6.60 -10.30
N THR A 273 -23.84 -6.70 -11.39
CA THR A 273 -24.96 -7.63 -11.53
C THR A 273 -24.45 -9.06 -11.77
N GLY A 274 -23.63 -9.26 -12.80
CA GLY A 274 -23.14 -10.58 -13.20
C GLY A 274 -22.00 -11.12 -12.31
N GLU A 275 -21.10 -10.26 -11.87
CA GLU A 275 -19.86 -10.62 -11.17
C GLU A 275 -19.90 -10.34 -9.65
N ILE A 276 -21.03 -9.86 -9.11
CA ILE A 276 -21.22 -9.76 -7.66
C ILE A 276 -22.59 -10.31 -7.25
N LEU A 277 -23.67 -9.68 -7.71
CA LEU A 277 -25.04 -9.99 -7.27
C LEU A 277 -25.46 -11.44 -7.55
N TYR A 278 -25.22 -11.93 -8.77
CA TYR A 278 -25.64 -13.28 -9.16
C TYR A 278 -24.68 -14.39 -8.72
N ILE A 279 -23.46 -14.05 -8.31
CA ILE A 279 -22.45 -15.04 -7.88
C ILE A 279 -22.26 -15.08 -6.36
N THR A 280 -22.75 -14.09 -5.61
CA THR A 280 -22.67 -14.12 -4.15
C THR A 280 -23.59 -15.19 -3.58
N HIS A 281 -23.08 -15.98 -2.63
CA HIS A 281 -23.86 -16.92 -1.84
C HIS A 281 -24.30 -16.33 -0.50
N ASN A 282 -23.86 -15.11 -0.20
CA ASN A 282 -24.17 -14.42 1.05
C ASN A 282 -25.47 -13.63 0.87
N GLU A 283 -26.53 -14.08 1.55
CA GLU A 283 -27.87 -13.46 1.49
C GLU A 283 -27.87 -12.01 1.98
N GLU A 284 -27.03 -11.67 2.95
CA GLU A 284 -26.93 -10.28 3.43
C GLU A 284 -26.32 -9.39 2.36
N LEU A 285 -25.26 -9.83 1.69
CA LEU A 285 -24.67 -9.09 0.57
C LEU A 285 -25.66 -8.99 -0.60
N ARG A 286 -26.45 -10.04 -0.85
CA ARG A 286 -27.51 -9.98 -1.87
C ARG A 286 -28.62 -8.98 -1.49
N SER A 287 -28.97 -8.89 -0.21
CA SER A 287 -30.08 -8.07 0.29
C SER A 287 -29.84 -6.56 0.20
N VAL A 288 -28.59 -6.13 0.07
CA VAL A 288 -28.22 -4.70 -0.01
C VAL A 288 -28.20 -4.17 -1.45
N PHE A 289 -28.49 -5.01 -2.44
CA PHE A 289 -28.64 -4.56 -3.82
C PHE A 289 -30.03 -3.99 -4.06
N PHE A 290 -30.10 -2.94 -4.87
CA PHE A 290 -31.35 -2.32 -5.29
C PHE A 290 -31.18 -1.62 -6.65
N THR A 291 -32.29 -1.38 -7.34
CA THR A 291 -32.32 -0.60 -8.57
C THR A 291 -32.61 0.86 -8.23
N SER A 292 -31.75 1.77 -8.69
CA SER A 292 -31.95 3.21 -8.49
C SER A 292 -33.10 3.76 -9.36
N PRO A 293 -33.65 4.95 -9.06
CA PRO A 293 -34.62 5.62 -9.93
C PRO A 293 -34.13 5.87 -11.37
N ALA A 294 -32.81 5.91 -11.57
CA ALA A 294 -32.17 6.04 -12.88
C ALA A 294 -31.96 4.69 -13.59
N ASN A 295 -32.53 3.60 -13.06
CA ASN A 295 -32.40 2.24 -13.59
C ASN A 295 -30.97 1.66 -13.55
N ASN A 296 -30.10 2.17 -12.67
CA ASN A 296 -28.78 1.61 -12.39
C ASN A 296 -28.84 0.58 -11.25
N THR A 297 -28.01 -0.45 -11.32
CA THR A 297 -27.84 -1.43 -10.23
C THR A 297 -26.88 -0.88 -9.18
N CYS A 298 -27.34 -0.83 -7.93
CA CYS A 298 -26.60 -0.25 -6.81
C CYS A 298 -26.50 -1.21 -5.64
N PHE A 299 -25.47 -1.04 -4.80
CA PHE A 299 -25.37 -1.72 -3.52
C PHE A 299 -24.68 -0.83 -2.48
N PHE A 300 -24.93 -1.10 -1.20
CA PHE A 300 -24.34 -0.37 -0.07
C PHE A 300 -23.92 -1.35 1.03
N ALA A 301 -23.13 -0.88 2.00
CA ALA A 301 -22.79 -1.72 3.14
C ALA A 301 -23.80 -1.56 4.27
N LYS A 302 -24.33 -2.67 4.79
CA LYS A 302 -25.32 -2.67 5.88
C LYS A 302 -24.75 -2.18 7.22
N CYS A 303 -23.43 -2.28 7.44
CA CYS A 303 -22.79 -2.11 8.75
C CYS A 303 -21.53 -1.24 8.67
N LEU A 304 -21.61 -0.05 8.08
CA LEU A 304 -20.46 0.89 7.97
C LEU A 304 -20.93 2.34 8.13
N TYR A 305 -21.06 2.89 9.36
CA TYR A 305 -21.33 4.32 9.65
C TYR A 305 -22.60 4.95 9.07
N VAL A 306 -23.22 4.23 8.17
CA VAL A 306 -24.14 4.71 7.19
C VAL A 306 -25.04 3.53 6.90
N CYS A 307 -26.01 3.36 7.78
CA CYS A 307 -27.12 2.46 7.55
C CYS A 307 -28.12 3.08 6.54
N LYS A 308 -27.62 3.89 5.60
CA LYS A 308 -28.38 4.71 4.66
C LYS A 308 -27.94 4.43 3.23
N SER A 309 -28.91 4.35 2.33
CA SER A 309 -28.72 4.21 0.88
C SER A 309 -27.97 5.39 0.24
N GLU A 310 -27.83 6.52 0.94
CA GLU A 310 -27.08 7.71 0.53
C GLU A 310 -25.61 7.43 0.17
N TYR A 311 -25.02 6.32 0.65
CA TYR A 311 -23.62 5.96 0.41
C TYR A 311 -23.49 4.68 -0.41
N ALA A 312 -24.56 4.34 -1.15
CA ALA A 312 -24.52 3.29 -2.14
C ALA A 312 -23.56 3.66 -3.28
N VAL A 313 -22.97 2.64 -3.87
CA VAL A 313 -22.25 2.74 -5.14
C VAL A 313 -23.09 2.09 -6.22
N CYS A 314 -23.10 2.67 -7.41
CA CYS A 314 -23.96 2.27 -8.51
C CYS A 314 -23.14 2.04 -9.78
N GLY A 315 -23.49 1.02 -10.56
CA GLY A 315 -22.99 0.89 -11.91
C GLY A 315 -23.59 1.91 -12.88
N HIS A 316 -23.12 1.91 -14.12
CA HIS A 316 -23.71 2.66 -15.23
C HIS A 316 -23.93 1.76 -16.47
N PRO A 317 -25.08 1.07 -16.59
CA PRO A 317 -26.04 0.78 -15.53
C PRO A 317 -25.54 -0.31 -14.56
N ASP A 318 -24.71 -1.23 -15.04
CA ASP A 318 -24.19 -2.38 -14.26
C ASP A 318 -22.66 -2.38 -14.12
N LEU A 319 -21.94 -1.60 -14.93
CA LEU A 319 -20.48 -1.53 -14.86
C LEU A 319 -20.05 -0.52 -13.81
N LEU A 320 -19.20 -0.95 -12.88
CA LEU A 320 -18.63 -0.12 -11.83
C LEU A 320 -17.10 -0.26 -11.86
N GLU A 321 -16.42 0.88 -11.95
CA GLU A 321 -14.96 0.93 -11.82
C GLU A 321 -14.55 0.68 -10.36
N GLY A 322 -13.44 -0.02 -10.16
CA GLY A 322 -12.79 -0.10 -8.85
C GLY A 322 -11.37 -0.66 -8.92
N SER A 323 -10.79 -0.83 -7.75
CA SER A 323 -9.44 -1.38 -7.56
C SER A 323 -9.53 -2.81 -7.05
N MET A 324 -8.64 -3.66 -7.54
CA MET A 324 -8.47 -5.07 -7.20
C MET A 324 -7.10 -5.24 -6.54
N SER A 325 -7.07 -5.32 -5.21
CA SER A 325 -5.82 -5.53 -4.45
C SER A 325 -5.64 -7.01 -4.13
N ALA A 326 -4.48 -7.58 -4.49
CA ALA A 326 -4.19 -8.99 -4.25
C ALA A 326 -4.26 -9.32 -2.75
N TYR A 327 -4.91 -10.42 -2.39
CA TYR A 327 -4.92 -10.89 -1.01
C TYR A 327 -3.55 -11.39 -0.58
N LEU A 328 -3.15 -11.01 0.63
CA LEU A 328 -2.05 -11.67 1.34
C LEU A 328 -2.43 -13.09 1.75
N PRO A 329 -1.43 -13.96 2.06
CA PRO A 329 -1.68 -15.28 2.59
C PRO A 329 -2.61 -15.26 3.81
N GLY A 330 -3.39 -16.33 3.97
CA GLY A 330 -4.36 -16.43 5.06
C GLY A 330 -3.68 -16.38 6.44
N LEU A 331 -4.34 -15.73 7.42
CA LEU A 331 -3.83 -15.58 8.79
C LEU A 331 -3.54 -16.91 9.51
N SER A 332 -4.10 -18.03 9.04
CA SER A 332 -3.83 -19.37 9.59
C SER A 332 -2.45 -19.91 9.25
N ILE A 333 -1.85 -19.48 8.13
CA ILE A 333 -0.51 -19.91 7.69
C ILE A 333 0.51 -18.78 7.80
N ALA A 334 0.07 -17.52 7.74
CA ALA A 334 0.91 -16.35 7.92
C ALA A 334 0.23 -15.35 8.89
N PRO A 335 0.33 -15.58 10.22
CA PRO A 335 -0.19 -14.65 11.21
C PRO A 335 0.46 -13.26 11.08
N ARG A 336 -0.31 -12.21 11.35
CA ARG A 336 0.15 -10.81 11.27
C ARG A 336 -0.12 -10.09 12.58
N ILE A 337 0.79 -9.20 12.94
CA ILE A 337 0.68 -8.37 14.14
C ILE A 337 0.39 -6.94 13.72
N SER A 338 -0.65 -6.35 14.30
CA SER A 338 -0.97 -4.93 14.14
C SER A 338 -0.32 -4.13 15.26
N ILE A 339 0.57 -3.20 14.91
CA ILE A 339 1.26 -2.35 15.87
C ILE A 339 0.80 -0.91 15.64
N PRO A 340 0.23 -0.23 16.65
CA PRO A 340 -0.18 1.17 16.53
C PRO A 340 1.00 2.07 16.16
N ASN A 341 0.78 2.99 15.22
CA ASN A 341 1.77 4.02 14.88
C ASN A 341 1.90 5.02 16.05
N PRO A 342 3.10 5.33 16.57
CA PRO A 342 3.27 6.35 17.62
C PRO A 342 2.80 7.74 17.20
N TRP A 343 2.79 8.02 15.90
CA TRP A 343 2.30 9.28 15.31
C TRP A 343 0.88 9.15 14.74
N ILE A 344 0.09 8.20 15.24
CA ILE A 344 -1.34 8.15 14.93
C ILE A 344 -2.03 9.43 15.38
N ARG A 345 -3.01 9.93 14.62
CA ARG A 345 -3.76 11.15 14.94
C ARG A 345 -4.90 10.86 15.93
N ALA A 346 -5.40 11.91 16.60
CA ALA A 346 -6.57 11.81 17.46
C ALA A 346 -7.85 11.72 16.62
N TYR A 347 -8.49 10.54 16.56
CA TYR A 347 -9.75 10.31 15.84
C TYR A 347 -10.98 10.92 16.56
N SER A 348 -10.90 12.21 16.89
CA SER A 348 -11.95 12.99 17.53
C SER A 348 -11.90 14.43 17.02
N PHE A 349 -13.00 15.17 17.12
CA PHE A 349 -13.08 16.53 16.60
C PHE A 349 -12.27 17.55 17.41
N THR A 350 -12.00 17.29 18.69
CA THR A 350 -11.37 18.24 19.61
C THR A 350 -10.11 17.71 20.28
N GLY A 351 -9.86 16.41 20.21
CA GLY A 351 -8.69 15.78 20.80
C GLY A 351 -7.41 16.14 20.04
N ARG A 352 -6.30 16.15 20.78
CA ARG A 352 -4.95 16.30 20.25
C ARG A 352 -4.07 15.21 20.81
N GLU A 353 -3.10 14.78 20.03
CA GLU A 353 -2.12 13.77 20.45
C GLU A 353 -0.85 14.41 21.01
N GLU A 354 -0.09 13.65 21.80
CA GLU A 354 1.12 14.16 22.45
C GLU A 354 2.15 14.66 21.44
N TRP A 355 2.29 13.97 20.31
CA TRP A 355 3.25 14.33 19.26
C TRP A 355 2.91 15.64 18.55
N GLU A 356 1.66 16.10 18.60
CA GLU A 356 1.23 17.37 17.98
C GLU A 356 1.69 18.59 18.80
N VAL A 357 1.94 18.41 20.10
CA VAL A 357 2.31 19.50 21.02
C VAL A 357 3.75 19.40 21.53
N ASN A 358 4.36 18.21 21.50
CA ASN A 358 5.69 17.96 22.02
C ASN A 358 6.73 17.83 20.88
N PRO A 359 7.58 18.85 20.64
CA PRO A 359 8.60 18.78 19.60
C PRO A 359 9.70 17.74 19.87
N LEU A 360 9.83 17.25 21.12
CA LEU A 360 10.80 16.24 21.53
C LEU A 360 10.18 14.83 21.62
N TYR A 361 8.95 14.62 21.14
CA TYR A 361 8.24 13.34 21.24
C TYR A 361 9.05 12.15 20.70
N CYS A 362 9.76 12.34 19.58
CA CYS A 362 10.59 11.30 18.96
C CYS A 362 11.70 10.77 19.90
N ASP A 363 12.23 11.60 20.80
CA ASP A 363 13.31 11.19 21.71
C ASP A 363 12.82 10.24 22.81
N ASN A 364 11.52 10.27 23.12
CA ASN A 364 10.88 9.27 23.97
C ASN A 364 10.61 7.99 23.17
N VAL A 365 10.07 8.11 21.95
CA VAL A 365 9.76 6.95 21.09
C VAL A 365 11.01 6.11 20.82
N LYS A 366 12.17 6.73 20.54
CA LYS A 366 13.45 6.04 20.32
C LYS A 366 13.88 5.14 21.47
N LYS A 367 13.38 5.34 22.69
CA LYS A 367 13.72 4.54 23.88
C LYS A 367 12.76 3.37 24.09
N LEU A 368 11.57 3.40 23.47
CA LEU A 368 10.52 2.42 23.65
C LEU A 368 10.70 1.24 22.70
N TYR A 369 10.49 0.03 23.19
CA TYR A 369 10.33 -1.15 22.33
C TYR A 369 8.99 -1.05 21.58
N PRO A 370 8.92 -1.38 20.27
CA PRO A 370 9.96 -1.98 19.42
C PRO A 370 10.84 -0.97 18.64
N TYR A 371 10.70 0.33 18.88
CA TYR A 371 11.36 1.39 18.11
C TYR A 371 12.83 1.61 18.47
N ASN A 372 13.25 1.13 19.63
CA ASN A 372 14.61 1.19 20.13
C ASN A 372 15.55 0.11 19.56
N SER A 373 15.07 -0.75 18.65
CA SER A 373 15.83 -1.89 18.13
C SER A 373 15.62 -2.13 16.63
N GLY A 374 16.66 -2.65 15.99
CA GLY A 374 16.65 -3.00 14.56
C GLY A 374 16.31 -1.82 13.65
N ASN A 375 15.58 -2.09 12.56
CA ASN A 375 15.21 -1.11 11.55
C ASN A 375 13.82 -0.52 11.76
N ARG A 376 13.16 -0.79 12.91
CA ARG A 376 11.73 -0.48 13.07
C ARG A 376 11.43 1.02 12.93
N LEU A 377 12.25 1.88 13.51
CA LEU A 377 12.07 3.33 13.39
C LEU A 377 12.31 3.82 11.95
N LEU A 378 13.31 3.27 11.26
CA LEU A 378 13.58 3.59 9.85
C LEU A 378 12.42 3.15 8.94
N ASN A 379 11.85 1.97 9.19
CA ASN A 379 10.68 1.49 8.44
C ASN A 379 9.47 2.41 8.62
N ILE A 380 9.31 3.05 9.79
CA ILE A 380 8.26 4.04 10.02
C ILE A 380 8.56 5.35 9.29
N ILE A 381 9.82 5.75 9.18
CA ILE A 381 10.21 6.93 8.41
C ILE A 381 9.87 6.73 6.92
N ASP A 382 10.22 5.56 6.35
CA ASP A 382 9.83 5.21 4.98
C ASP A 382 8.31 5.27 4.79
N MET A 383 7.55 4.71 5.73
CA MET A 383 6.09 4.73 5.73
C MET A 383 5.55 6.17 5.80
N ALA A 384 6.12 7.02 6.65
CA ALA A 384 5.71 8.43 6.77
C ALA A 384 6.04 9.23 5.50
N ILE A 385 7.17 8.98 4.84
CA ILE A 385 7.49 9.58 3.54
C ILE A 385 6.48 9.14 2.49
N PHE A 386 6.15 7.84 2.46
CA PHE A 386 5.17 7.28 1.55
C PHE A 386 3.79 7.91 1.76
N ASP A 387 3.29 7.93 2.99
CA ASP A 387 1.99 8.49 3.37
C ASP A 387 1.92 10.00 3.06
N PHE A 388 3.02 10.74 3.29
CA PHE A 388 3.09 12.15 2.91
C PHE A 388 2.98 12.38 1.40
N LEU A 389 3.62 11.54 0.57
CA LEU A 389 3.55 11.66 -0.89
C LEU A 389 2.18 11.27 -1.45
N THR A 390 1.45 10.39 -0.77
CA THR A 390 0.10 9.96 -1.18
C THR A 390 -1.01 10.80 -0.55
N GLY A 391 -0.69 11.66 0.42
CA GLY A 391 -1.67 12.44 1.18
C GLY A 391 -2.55 11.58 2.09
N MET A 392 -2.00 10.45 2.58
CA MET A 392 -2.69 9.47 3.44
C MET A 392 -2.47 9.74 4.94
#